data_AF-A0A832WWP7-F1
#
_entry.id   AF-A0A832WWP7-F1
#
_cell.length_a   1.000
_cell.length_b   1.000
_cell.length_c   1.000
_cell.angle_alpha   90.00
_cell.angle_beta   90.00
_cell.angle_gamma   90.00
#
_symmetry.space_group_name_H-M   'P 1'
#
loop_
_entity.id
_entity.type
_entity.pdbx_description
1 polymer ?
#
loop_
_entity_poly.entity_id
_entity_poly.type
_entity_poly.pdbx_seq_one_letter_code
_entity_poly.pdbx_strand_id
1 'polypeptide(L)' 'MDQIKIKLSSGREVILDDEAIRALNEYVRTQLTLEQLAKRLGLSGWEEAYELVKQVPAWVMWTPLPIYKKLKV' A
#
# COMPACT_ATOMS: atom_id res chain seq x y z
N MET A 1 -8.39 -7.43 14.61
CA MET A 1 -7.90 -6.89 13.32
C MET A 1 -7.71 -5.40 13.51
N ASP A 2 -6.48 -4.93 13.65
CA ASP A 2 -6.20 -3.53 13.42
C ASP A 2 -6.07 -3.35 11.91
N GLN A 3 -7.12 -2.84 11.27
CA GLN A 3 -7.01 -2.35 9.91
C GLN A 3 -6.01 -1.18 9.96
N ILE A 4 -4.83 -1.36 9.34
CA ILE A 4 -3.91 -0.24 9.19
C ILE A 4 -4.59 0.71 8.21
N LYS A 5 -5.12 1.80 8.76
CA LYS A 5 -5.71 2.89 8.01
C LYS A 5 -4.67 3.99 7.90
N ILE A 6 -4.29 4.31 6.68
CA ILE A 6 -3.39 5.41 6.38
C ILE A 6 -4.26 6.58 5.93
N LYS A 7 -4.16 7.71 6.62
CA LYS A 7 -4.84 8.94 6.22
C LYS A 7 -3.86 9.78 5.40
N LEU A 8 -4.25 10.06 4.15
CA LEU A 8 -3.50 10.92 3.26
C LEU A 8 -3.80 12.39 3.55
N SER A 9 -2.88 13.26 3.17
CA SER A 9 -3.00 14.72 3.28
C SER A 9 -4.20 15.27 2.50
N SER A 10 -4.64 14.60 1.44
CA SER A 10 -5.86 14.92 0.69
C SER A 10 -7.16 14.67 1.47
N GLY A 11 -7.07 14.10 2.68
CA GLY A 11 -8.21 13.73 3.51
C GLY A 11 -8.78 12.35 3.19
N ARG A 12 -8.27 11.68 2.15
CA ARG A 12 -8.63 10.30 1.81
C ARG A 12 -8.02 9.32 2.80
N GLU A 13 -8.78 8.30 3.16
CA GLU A 13 -8.31 7.17 3.96
C GLU A 13 -8.07 5.96 3.06
N VAL A 14 -6.88 5.38 3.16
CA VAL A 14 -6.49 4.14 2.47
C VAL A 14 -6.47 3.02 3.49
N ILE A 15 -7.26 1.97 3.23
CA ILE A 15 -7.28 0.76 4.03
C ILE A 15 -6.23 -0.19 3.44
N LEU A 16 -5.25 -0.61 4.25
CA LEU A 16 -4.28 -1.64 3.83
C LEU A 16 -4.91 -3.03 3.91
N ASP A 17 -5.81 -3.31 2.98
CA ASP A 17 -6.37 -4.63 2.76
C ASP A 17 -5.42 -5.54 1.95
N ASP A 18 -5.87 -6.74 1.63
CA ASP A 18 -5.07 -7.72 0.89
C ASP A 18 -4.67 -7.23 -0.51
N GLU A 19 -5.54 -6.48 -1.19
CA GLU A 19 -5.26 -5.96 -2.54
C GLU A 19 -4.28 -4.79 -2.48
N ALA A 20 -4.42 -3.92 -1.47
CA ALA A 20 -3.48 -2.84 -1.23
C ALA A 20 -2.09 -3.37 -0.91
N ILE A 21 -1.99 -4.38 -0.04
CA ILE A 21 -0.71 -5.03 0.27
C ILE A 21 -0.13 -5.73 -0.95
N ARG A 22 -0.95 -6.38 -1.76
CA ARG A 22 -0.51 -6.97 -3.02
C ARG A 22 0.07 -5.92 -3.98
N ALA A 23 -0.61 -4.79 -4.15
CA ALA A 23 -0.15 -3.70 -5.00
C ALA A 23 1.17 -3.10 -4.48
N LEU A 24 1.30 -2.91 -3.16
CA LEU A 24 2.53 -2.43 -2.53
C LEU A 24 3.69 -3.42 -2.66
N ASN A 25 3.40 -4.71 -2.48
CA ASN A 25 4.34 -5.81 -2.71
C ASN A 25 4.85 -5.85 -4.14
N GLU A 26 3.97 -5.65 -5.11
CA GLU A 26 4.34 -5.58 -6.53
C GLU A 26 5.13 -4.31 -6.83
N TYR A 27 4.75 -3.17 -6.22
CA TYR A 27 5.48 -1.91 -6.36
C TYR A 27 6.95 -2.01 -5.95
N VAL A 28 7.27 -2.62 -4.80
CA VAL A 28 8.66 -2.74 -4.35
C VAL A 28 9.46 -3.84 -5.05
N ARG A 29 8.80 -4.78 -5.73
CA ARG A 29 9.45 -5.93 -6.40
C ARG A 29 9.55 -5.81 -7.92
N THR A 30 8.85 -4.85 -8.51
CA THR A 30 8.77 -4.67 -9.95
C THR A 30 9.04 -3.22 -10.32
N GLN A 31 9.10 -2.89 -11.60
CA GLN A 31 9.25 -1.51 -12.08
C GLN A 31 7.91 -0.75 -12.11
N LEU A 32 7.00 -1.06 -11.18
CA LEU A 32 5.70 -0.38 -11.11
C LEU A 32 5.91 1.10 -10.76
N THR A 33 5.33 2.00 -11.53
CA THR A 33 5.43 3.44 -11.25
C THR A 33 4.44 3.85 -10.17
N LEU A 34 4.67 5.02 -9.55
CA LEU A 34 3.73 5.60 -8.59
C LEU A 34 2.37 5.92 -9.23
N GLU A 35 2.35 6.30 -10.51
CA GLU A 35 1.09 6.50 -11.25
C GLU A 35 0.31 5.19 -11.43
N GLN A 36 1.01 4.10 -11.74
CA GLN A 36 0.39 2.77 -11.86
C GLN A 36 -0.12 2.27 -10.50
N LEU A 37 0.65 2.50 -9.44
CA LEU A 37 0.23 2.19 -8.07
C LEU A 37 -1.01 3.00 -7.69
N ALA A 38 -1.01 4.31 -7.96
CA ALA A 38 -2.15 5.18 -7.71
C ALA A 38 -3.41 4.68 -8.43
N LYS A 39 -3.29 4.38 -9.72
CA LYS A 39 -4.40 3.87 -10.52
C LYS A 39 -4.95 2.55 -9.97
N ARG A 40 -4.08 1.66 -9.50
CA ARG A 40 -4.48 0.36 -8.95
C ARG A 40 -5.17 0.48 -7.60
N LEU A 41 -4.76 1.45 -6.80
CA LEU A 41 -5.31 1.73 -5.48
C LEU A 41 -6.48 2.74 -5.51
N GLY A 42 -6.90 3.21 -6.69
CA GLY A 42 -7.96 4.21 -6.85
C GLY A 42 -7.60 5.59 -6.27
N LEU A 43 -6.30 5.91 -6.21
CA LEU A 43 -5.78 7.19 -5.73
C LEU A 43 -5.88 8.26 -6.83
N SER A 44 -5.91 9.52 -6.41
CA SER A 44 -6.11 10.68 -7.29
C SER A 44 -4.93 10.93 -8.23
N GLY A 45 -3.74 10.44 -7.88
CA GLY A 45 -2.52 10.63 -8.65
C GLY A 45 -1.29 10.05 -7.96
N TRP A 46 -0.12 10.23 -8.58
CA TRP A 46 1.15 9.71 -8.07
C TRP A 46 1.56 10.32 -6.73
N GLU A 47 1.13 11.54 -6.42
CA GLU A 47 1.40 12.23 -5.15
C GLU A 47 0.79 11.47 -3.95
N GLU A 48 -0.48 11.04 -4.08
CA GLU A 48 -1.15 10.23 -3.06
C GLU A 48 -0.49 8.87 -2.90
N ALA A 49 -0.04 8.24 -4.00
CA ALA A 49 0.69 6.98 -3.93
C ALA A 49 2.06 7.14 -3.25
N TYR A 50 2.75 8.25 -3.53
CA TYR A 50 4.03 8.56 -2.89
C TYR A 50 3.86 8.77 -1.38
N GLU A 51 2.83 9.52 -0.98
CA GLU A 51 2.52 9.74 0.43
C GLU A 51 2.19 8.42 1.13
N LEU A 52 1.38 7.56 0.51
CA LEU A 52 1.06 6.24 1.02
C LEU A 52 2.33 5.41 1.26
N VAL A 53 3.19 5.28 0.25
CA VAL A 53 4.46 4.53 0.33
C VAL A 53 5.36 5.07 1.45
N LYS A 54 5.39 6.39 1.64
CA LYS A 54 6.18 7.04 2.67
C LYS A 54 5.65 6.78 4.09
N GLN A 55 4.33 6.69 4.26
CA GLN A 55 3.71 6.42 5.57
C GLN A 55 3.69 4.93 5.92
N VAL A 56 3.62 4.05 4.92
CA VAL A 56 3.60 2.59 5.13
C VAL A 56 4.98 2.10 5.57
N PRO A 57 5.09 1.33 6.67
CA PRO A 57 6.37 0.76 7.08
C PRO A 57 6.95 -0.16 5.99
N ALA A 58 8.26 -0.06 5.75
CA ALA A 58 8.94 -0.84 4.72
C ALA A 58 8.68 -2.36 4.87
N TRP A 59 8.68 -2.90 6.09
CA TRP A 59 8.42 -4.33 6.31
C TRP A 59 7.04 -4.77 5.81
N VAL A 60 6.01 -3.90 5.82
CA VAL A 60 4.68 -4.23 5.26
C VAL A 60 4.79 -4.42 3.75
N MET A 61 5.49 -3.50 3.07
CA MET A 61 5.68 -3.55 1.62
C MET A 61 6.56 -4.73 1.18
N TRP A 62 7.58 -5.06 1.96
CA TRP A 62 8.51 -6.16 1.65
C TRP A 62 8.00 -7.53 2.10
N THR A 63 7.04 -7.62 3.02
CA THR A 63 6.47 -8.91 3.43
C THR A 63 5.51 -9.42 2.35
N PRO A 64 5.77 -10.58 1.73
CA PRO A 64 4.83 -11.20 0.80
C PRO A 64 3.45 -11.35 1.43
N LEU A 65 2.37 -11.02 0.70
CA LEU A 65 1.00 -11.18 1.16
C LEU A 65 0.72 -12.55 1.83
N PRO A 66 1.19 -13.70 1.30
CA PRO A 66 0.97 -15.00 1.96
C PRO A 66 1.61 -15.11 3.36
N ILE A 67 2.76 -14.45 3.57
CA ILE A 67 3.43 -14.39 4.88
C ILE A 67 2.72 -13.38 5.77
N TYR A 68 2.35 -12.22 5.23
CA TYR A 68 1.62 -11.18 5.97
C TYR A 68 0.30 -11.71 6.53
N LYS A 69 -0.41 -12.57 5.79
CA LYS A 69 -1.62 -13.27 6.26
C LYS A 69 -1.34 -14.21 7.43
N LYS A 70 -0.18 -14.86 7.45
CA LYS A 70 0.23 -15.80 8.51
C LYS A 70 0.78 -15.12 9.75
N LEU A 71 1.36 -13.92 9.64
CA LEU A 71 1.82 -13.12 10.79
C LEU A 71 0.65 -12.61 11.65
N LYS A 72 -0.58 -12.67 11.15
CA LYS A 72 -1.82 -12.39 11.88
C LYS A 72 -2.29 -13.58 12.73
N VAL A 73 -1.37 -14.26 13.43
CA VAL A 73 -1.73 -15.26 14.48
C VAL A 73 -2.19 -14.53 15.73
#